data_AF-A0A6V7L4N0-F1
#
_entry.id   AF-A0A6V7L4N0-F1
#
_cell.length_a   1.000
_cell.length_b   1.000
_cell.length_c   1.000
_cell.angle_alpha   90.00
_cell.angle_beta   90.00
_cell.angle_gamma   90.00
#
_symmetry.space_group_name_H-M   'P 1'
#
loop_
_entity.id
_entity.type
_entity.pdbx_description
1 polymer ?
#
loop_
_entity_poly.entity_id
_entity_poly.type
_entity_poly.pdbx_seq_one_letter_code
_entity_poly.pdbx_strand_id
1 'polypeptide(L)' 'LSAEQYTYKTVEGRPITASVSLGLARTAIPGRQCQLINLRKYTRYSVIVQAYNALGPGPMTAEVTATTLED' A
#
# COMPACT_ATOMS: atom_id res chain seq x y z
N LEU A 1 7.52 22.43 20.21
CA LEU A 1 7.52 21.06 19.66
C LEU A 1 6.43 21.01 18.60
N SER A 2 6.76 21.38 17.37
CA SER A 2 5.78 21.36 16.27
C SER A 2 5.46 19.90 16.00
N ALA A 3 4.22 19.47 16.25
CA ALA A 3 3.77 18.18 15.77
C ALA A 3 3.97 18.20 14.25
N GLU A 4 4.94 17.42 13.75
CA GLU A 4 5.07 17.22 12.32
C GLU A 4 3.71 16.74 11.83
N GLN A 5 3.06 17.54 10.98
CA GLN A 5 1.71 17.28 10.54
C GLN A 5 1.74 16.10 9.55
N TYR A 6 1.74 14.89 10.08
CA TYR A 6 1.66 13.67 9.29
C TYR A 6 0.30 13.63 8.60
N THR A 7 0.28 13.93 7.30
CA THR A 7 -0.92 13.75 6.48
C THR A 7 -1.00 12.27 6.10
N TYR A 8 -1.88 11.53 6.75
CA TYR A 8 -2.15 10.14 6.37
C TYR A 8 -3.01 10.12 5.10
N LYS A 9 -2.73 9.17 4.21
CA LYS A 9 -3.57 8.89 3.05
C LYS A 9 -3.77 7.38 2.95
N THR A 10 -5.01 6.94 3.16
CA THR A 10 -5.38 5.54 2.96
C THR A 10 -5.46 5.24 1.48
N VAL A 11 -4.81 4.17 1.04
CA VAL A 11 -4.89 3.64 -0.32
C VAL A 11 -5.45 2.23 -0.23
N GLU A 12 -6.67 2.05 -0.74
CA GLU A 12 -7.32 0.74 -0.77
C GLU A 12 -6.69 -0.11 -1.89
N GLY A 13 -6.13 -1.25 -1.51
CA GLY A 13 -5.60 -2.23 -2.46
C GLY A 13 -6.74 -2.95 -3.18
N ARG A 14 -7.07 -2.53 -4.40
CA ARG A 14 -7.99 -3.31 -5.25
C ARG A 14 -7.24 -4.53 -5.79
N PRO A 15 -7.75 -5.75 -5.61
CA PRO A 15 -7.12 -6.91 -6.20
C PRO A 15 -7.06 -6.74 -7.71
N ILE A 16 -5.83 -6.71 -8.26
CA ILE A 16 -5.62 -6.91 -9.69
C ILE A 16 -6.13 -8.31 -10.01
N THR A 17 -7.37 -8.43 -10.49
CA THR A 17 -7.87 -9.68 -11.07
C THR A 17 -7.04 -9.93 -12.32
N ALA A 18 -5.89 -10.59 -12.17
CA ALA A 18 -5.25 -11.26 -13.27
C ALA A 18 -6.32 -12.23 -13.80
N SER A 19 -6.75 -12.00 -15.04
CA SER A 19 -7.83 -12.73 -15.67
C SER A 19 -7.67 -14.21 -15.38
N VAL A 20 -8.67 -14.78 -14.70
CA VAL A 20 -8.79 -16.20 -14.32
C VAL A 20 -8.78 -17.13 -15.56
N SER A 21 -8.67 -16.56 -16.76
CA SER A 21 -8.76 -17.22 -18.07
C SER A 21 -7.57 -18.10 -18.46
N LEU A 22 -6.41 -18.03 -17.76
CA LEU A 22 -5.20 -18.74 -18.20
C LEU A 22 -4.75 -19.88 -17.29
N GLY A 23 -5.59 -20.46 -16.42
CA GLY A 23 -5.32 -21.75 -15.74
C GLY A 23 -4.02 -21.88 -14.89
N LEU A 24 -3.17 -20.86 -14.85
CA LEU A 24 -1.86 -20.78 -14.21
C LEU A 24 -1.91 -20.06 -12.85
N ALA A 25 -3.10 -19.59 -12.44
CA ALA A 25 -3.29 -18.72 -11.29
C ALA A 25 -3.35 -19.43 -9.92
N ARG A 26 -2.68 -20.58 -9.74
CA ARG A 26 -2.57 -21.21 -8.42
C ARG A 26 -1.62 -20.47 -7.47
N THR A 27 -0.80 -19.55 -7.99
CA THR A 27 0.23 -18.83 -7.20
C THR A 27 0.09 -17.31 -7.26
N ALA A 28 -0.70 -16.77 -8.20
CA ALA A 28 -0.93 -15.33 -8.31
C ALA A 28 -2.09 -14.96 -7.40
N ILE A 29 -1.81 -14.65 -6.13
CA ILE A 29 -2.82 -14.08 -5.23
C ILE A 29 -3.10 -12.66 -5.75
N PRO A 30 -4.29 -12.41 -6.34
CA PRO A 30 -4.62 -11.08 -6.82
C PRO A 30 -4.65 -10.11 -5.64
N GLY A 31 -4.06 -8.92 -5.78
CA GLY A 31 -4.04 -7.90 -4.72
C GLY A 31 -2.89 -7.97 -3.72
N ARG A 32 -1.80 -8.69 -4.02
CA ARG A 32 -0.60 -8.74 -3.16
C ARG A 32 0.32 -7.52 -3.28
N GLN A 33 0.04 -6.60 -4.19
CA GLN A 33 0.83 -5.39 -4.44
C GLN A 33 -0.06 -4.19 -4.73
N CYS A 34 0.37 -3.00 -4.30
CA CYS A 34 -0.29 -1.71 -4.54
C CYS A 34 0.74 -0.67 -4.98
N GLN A 35 0.46 0.10 -6.01
CA GLN A 35 1.31 1.21 -6.44
C GLN A 35 0.81 2.52 -5.85
N LEU A 36 1.67 3.20 -5.08
CA LEU A 36 1.42 4.55 -4.62
C LEU A 36 1.85 5.54 -5.70
N ILE A 37 0.88 6.24 -6.29
CA ILE A 37 1.09 7.23 -7.35
C ILE A 37 0.76 8.65 -6.85
N ASN A 38 1.20 9.66 -7.60
CA ASN A 38 0.98 11.07 -7.28
C ASN A 38 1.55 11.48 -5.90
N LEU A 39 2.76 10.98 -5.60
CA LEU A 39 3.55 11.38 -4.45
C LEU A 39 4.34 12.65 -4.79
N ARG A 40 4.60 13.50 -3.79
CA ARG A 40 5.50 14.65 -3.95
C ARG A 40 6.92 14.14 -4.18
N LYS A 41 7.63 14.75 -5.12
CA LYS A 41 9.07 14.50 -5.37
C LYS A 41 9.90 14.92 -4.16
N TYR A 42 11.07 14.32 -3.99
CA TYR A 42 12.02 14.64 -2.92
C TYR A 42 11.37 14.76 -1.53
N THR A 43 10.45 13.84 -1.21
CA THR A 43 9.66 13.86 0.02
C THR A 43 9.75 12.50 0.71
N ARG A 44 9.99 12.51 2.02
CA ARG A 44 10.01 11.30 2.85
C ARG A 44 8.59 10.89 3.25
N TYR A 45 8.26 9.64 3.02
CA TYR A 45 6.98 9.02 3.35
C TYR A 45 7.18 7.86 4.32
N SER A 46 6.28 7.76 5.29
CA SER A 46 6.12 6.59 6.15
C SER A 46 4.92 5.78 5.65
N VAL A 47 5.13 4.49 5.41
CA VAL A 47 4.11 3.57 4.88
C VAL A 47 3.86 2.44 5.88
N ILE A 48 2.58 2.22 6.19
CA ILE A 48 2.09 1.09 6.99
C ILE A 48 1.02 0.35 6.19
N VAL A 49 0.96 -0.96 6.33
CA VAL A 49 -0.04 -1.80 5.67
C VAL A 49 -0.88 -2.48 6.74
N GLN A 50 -2.20 -2.50 6.54
CA GLN A 50 -3.14 -3.20 7.40
C GLN A 50 -4.05 -4.05 6.52
N ALA A 51 -4.19 -5.32 6.86
CA ALA A 51 -5.17 -6.19 6.20
C ALA A 51 -6.56 -5.98 6.84
N TYR A 52 -7.63 -6.09 6.05
CA TYR A 52 -9.01 -6.05 6.52
C TYR A 52 -9.79 -7.25 6.00
N ASN A 53 -10.64 -7.83 6.84
CA ASN A 53 -11.60 -8.87 6.44
C ASN A 53 -13.00 -8.51 6.98
N ALA A 54 -14.00 -9.35 6.74
CA ALA A 54 -15.37 -9.09 7.19
C ALA A 54 -15.55 -8.93 8.71
N LEU A 55 -14.60 -9.44 9.51
CA LEU A 55 -14.60 -9.33 10.97
C LEU A 55 -13.88 -8.06 11.46
N GLY A 56 -13.12 -7.39 10.60
CA GLY A 56 -12.46 -6.13 10.93
C GLY A 56 -11.01 -6.03 10.45
N PRO A 57 -10.29 -5.01 10.94
CA PRO A 57 -8.88 -4.81 10.63
C PRO A 57 -7.99 -5.78 11.40
N GLY A 58 -6.98 -6.31 10.74
CA GLY A 58 -5.88 -7.06 11.34
C GLY A 58 -4.81 -6.14 11.94
N PRO A 59 -3.69 -6.70 12.43
CA PRO A 59 -2.57 -5.94 12.92
C PRO A 59 -1.91 -5.11 11.79
N MET A 60 -1.44 -3.91 12.14
CA MET A 60 -0.63 -3.09 11.23
C MET A 60 0.79 -3.65 11.14
N THR A 61 1.43 -3.48 9.98
CA THR A 61 2.86 -3.74 9.84
C THR A 61 3.69 -2.72 10.61
N ALA A 62 4.98 -3.03 10.81
CA ALA A 62 5.95 -2.00 11.18
C ALA A 62 5.98 -0.90 10.11
N GLU A 63 6.29 0.32 10.53
CA GLU A 63 6.45 1.46 9.63
C GLU A 63 7.67 1.29 8.73
N VAL A 64 7.48 1.51 7.44
CA VAL A 64 8.56 1.54 6.45
C VAL A 64 8.69 2.95 5.90
N THR A 65 9.85 3.58 6.08
CA THR A 65 10.12 4.91 5.52
C THR A 65 10.84 4.83 4.18
N ALA A 66 10.37 5.58 3.19
CA ALA A 66 11.02 5.72 1.88
C ALA A 66 10.98 7.19 1.42
N THR A 67 11.98 7.59 0.65
CA THR A 67 12.04 8.92 0.03
C THR A 67 11.81 8.79 -1.46
N THR A 68 10.92 9.62 -2.01
CA THR A 68 10.72 9.69 -3.45
C THR A 68 11.94 10.30 -4.14
N LEU A 69 12.18 9.90 -5.39
CA LEU A 69 13.29 10.44 -6.18
C LEU A 69 13.18 11.97 -6.32
N GLU A 70 14.34 12.60 -6.41
CA GLU A 70 14.48 13.94 -6.97
C GLU A 70 14.29 13.90 -8.50
N ASP A 71 14.12 15.08 -9.10
CA ASP A 71 14.01 15.23 -10.56
C ASP A 71 15.34 14.93 -11.27
#